data_AF-A0A7X5IE92-F1
#
_entry.id   AF-A0A7X5IE92-F1
#
_cell.length_a   1.000
_cell.length_b   1.000
_cell.length_c   1.000
_cell.angle_alpha   90.00
_cell.angle_beta   90.00
_cell.angle_gamma   90.00
#
_symmetry.space_group_name_H-M   'P 1'
#
loop_
_entity.id
_entity.type
_entity.pdbx_description
1 polymer ?
#
loop_
_entity_poly.entity_id
_entity_poly.type
_entity_poly.pdbx_seq_one_letter_code
_entity_poly.pdbx_strand_id
1 'polypeptide(L)'
;GHDVLELQHALGALGFFYGDDDAIFGAHTEDALRRFQLNMGLPSDGIAGAYTYAALRNLAHSWVGKEATHGPVRHLGFARAADVLERNAVCLFGTDEFSRSVASRMSNLSVATNPAAKIISADSLSVPPDESMMLVHVLLSAKDAEAGVPLVSYEDEDSLALRLTSALNVAREASWPRVSVLLPGKVWLEAGPERSAQHYAITLLDALCSALQG
;
A
#
# COMPACT_ATOMS: atom_id res chain seq x y z
N GLY A 1 14.22 -17.18 19.61
CA GLY A 1 15.65 -17.21 19.26
C GLY A 1 16.10 -15.81 18.93
N HIS A 2 17.39 -15.50 19.08
CA HIS A 2 17.92 -14.17 18.75
C HIS A 2 17.78 -13.84 17.24
N ASP A 3 17.97 -14.85 16.41
CA ASP A 3 17.72 -14.85 14.96
C ASP A 3 16.25 -14.55 14.58
N VAL A 4 15.30 -15.08 15.36
CA VAL A 4 13.88 -14.79 15.18
C VAL A 4 13.56 -13.35 15.59
N LEU A 5 14.16 -12.87 16.68
CA LEU A 5 13.98 -11.49 17.15
C LEU A 5 14.51 -10.48 16.12
N GLU A 6 15.69 -10.73 15.54
CA GLU A 6 16.23 -9.89 14.46
C GLU A 6 15.34 -9.91 13.22
N LEU A 7 14.77 -11.07 12.88
CA LEU A 7 13.83 -11.19 11.78
C LEU A 7 12.54 -10.40 12.06
N GLN A 8 11.97 -10.53 13.27
CA GLN A 8 10.81 -9.78 13.73
C GLN A 8 11.07 -8.26 13.64
N HIS A 9 12.19 -7.78 14.17
CA HIS A 9 12.59 -6.37 14.05
C HIS A 9 12.72 -5.90 12.61
N ALA A 10 13.39 -6.67 11.76
CA ALA A 10 13.56 -6.32 10.36
C ALA A 10 12.22 -6.29 9.62
N LEU A 11 11.34 -7.27 9.87
CA LEU A 11 9.98 -7.29 9.30
C LEU A 11 9.18 -6.08 9.75
N GLY A 12 9.17 -5.75 11.04
CA GLY A 12 8.48 -4.58 11.58
C GLY A 12 8.99 -3.26 11.02
N ALA A 13 10.31 -3.07 10.99
CA ALA A 13 10.93 -1.88 10.42
C ALA A 13 10.66 -1.71 8.92
N LEU A 14 10.38 -2.82 8.22
CA LEU A 14 9.99 -2.85 6.82
C LEU A 14 8.46 -2.80 6.62
N GLY A 15 7.68 -2.60 7.70
CA GLY A 15 6.22 -2.43 7.64
C GLY A 15 5.42 -3.74 7.66
N PHE A 16 6.05 -4.89 7.89
CA PHE A 16 5.39 -6.18 8.01
C PHE A 16 5.09 -6.48 9.48
N PHE A 17 3.83 -6.32 9.89
CA PHE A 17 3.40 -6.66 11.25
C PHE A 17 3.54 -8.17 11.51
N TYR A 18 4.32 -8.51 12.53
CA TYR A 18 4.74 -9.88 12.86
C TYR A 18 4.19 -10.39 14.20
N GLY A 19 3.33 -9.62 14.87
CA GLY A 19 2.81 -9.91 16.20
C GLY A 19 3.63 -9.24 17.31
N ASP A 20 3.82 -9.96 18.41
CA ASP A 20 4.63 -9.52 19.54
C ASP A 20 6.14 -9.73 19.28
N ASP A 21 6.96 -8.87 19.86
CA ASP A 21 8.43 -8.96 19.85
C ASP A 21 8.93 -9.97 20.90
N ASP A 22 8.50 -11.22 20.75
CA ASP A 22 8.65 -12.30 21.73
C ASP A 22 9.77 -13.29 21.40
N ALA A 23 10.49 -13.07 20.28
CA ALA A 23 11.50 -13.97 19.73
C ALA A 23 10.96 -15.36 19.34
N ILE A 24 9.65 -15.53 19.16
CA ILE A 24 9.00 -16.79 18.79
C ILE A 24 8.55 -16.72 17.34
N PHE A 25 8.95 -17.71 16.54
CA PHE A 25 8.50 -17.81 15.16
C PHE A 25 7.09 -18.41 15.15
N GLY A 26 6.10 -17.56 15.46
CA GLY A 26 4.68 -17.91 15.47
C GLY A 26 4.00 -17.65 14.13
N ALA A 27 2.70 -17.95 14.06
CA ALA A 27 1.90 -17.77 12.84
C ALA A 27 1.93 -16.34 12.30
N HIS A 28 1.99 -15.33 13.19
CA HIS A 28 2.08 -13.92 12.78
C HIS A 28 3.44 -13.58 12.16
N THR A 29 4.54 -14.11 12.69
CA THR A 29 5.88 -13.92 12.14
C THR A 29 6.04 -14.66 10.81
N GLU A 30 5.48 -15.86 10.69
CA GLU A 30 5.45 -16.61 9.44
C GLU A 30 4.67 -15.87 8.34
N ASP A 31 3.49 -15.36 8.66
CA ASP A 31 2.65 -14.61 7.72
C ASP A 31 3.33 -13.29 7.28
N ALA A 32 3.92 -12.56 8.22
CA ALA A 32 4.75 -11.39 7.92
C ALA A 32 5.90 -11.74 6.97
N LEU A 33 6.55 -12.89 7.18
CA LEU A 33 7.64 -13.35 6.34
C LEU A 33 7.18 -13.72 4.93
N ARG A 34 6.05 -14.43 4.80
CA ARG A 34 5.47 -14.78 3.50
C ARG A 34 5.13 -13.54 2.68
N ARG A 35 4.61 -12.51 3.33
CA ARG A 35 4.30 -11.21 2.71
C ARG A 35 5.56 -10.47 2.29
N PHE A 36 6.58 -10.46 3.14
CA PHE A 36 7.89 -9.91 2.79
C PHE A 36 8.48 -10.63 1.56
N GLN A 37 8.49 -11.96 1.56
CA GLN A 37 8.96 -12.76 0.44
C GLN A 37 8.20 -12.45 -0.84
N LEU A 38 6.87 -12.41 -0.77
CA LEU A 38 6.02 -12.05 -1.92
C LEU A 38 6.34 -10.64 -2.44
N ASN A 39 6.48 -9.65 -1.54
CA ASN A 39 6.81 -8.27 -1.87
C ASN A 39 8.21 -8.14 -2.50
N MET A 40 9.14 -9.04 -2.16
CA MET A 40 10.48 -9.11 -2.72
C MET A 40 10.58 -9.99 -3.98
N GLY A 41 9.47 -10.54 -4.48
CA GLY A 41 9.45 -11.46 -5.63
C GLY A 41 10.12 -12.80 -5.35
N LEU A 42 10.20 -13.21 -4.09
CA LEU A 42 10.72 -14.49 -3.63
C LEU A 42 9.59 -15.53 -3.50
N PRO A 43 9.92 -16.84 -3.49
CA PRO A 43 8.97 -17.86 -3.05
C PRO A 43 8.43 -17.54 -1.65
N SER A 44 7.11 -17.35 -1.52
CA SER A 44 6.42 -17.01 -0.27
C SER A 44 6.14 -18.25 0.60
N ASP A 45 7.16 -19.07 0.80
CA ASP A 45 7.09 -20.36 1.51
C ASP A 45 7.08 -20.21 3.03
N GLY A 46 7.28 -19.00 3.56
CA GLY A 46 7.32 -18.71 4.99
C GLY A 46 8.59 -19.22 5.67
N ILE A 47 9.62 -19.55 4.90
CA ILE A 47 10.89 -20.06 5.40
C ILE A 47 11.94 -18.96 5.29
N ALA A 48 12.57 -18.61 6.42
CA ALA A 48 13.67 -17.66 6.46
C ALA A 48 14.96 -18.30 5.89
N GLY A 49 15.01 -18.48 4.58
CA GLY A 49 16.14 -19.07 3.86
C GLY A 49 17.20 -18.05 3.43
N ALA A 50 18.25 -18.53 2.76
CA ALA A 50 19.37 -17.70 2.30
C ALA A 50 18.93 -16.51 1.43
N TYR A 51 17.92 -16.71 0.57
CA TYR A 51 17.36 -15.66 -0.29
C TYR A 51 16.60 -14.59 0.51
N THR A 52 15.81 -15.00 1.50
CA THR A 52 15.11 -14.08 2.42
C THR A 52 16.11 -13.21 3.17
N TYR A 53 17.15 -13.81 3.77
CA TYR A 53 18.18 -13.05 4.48
C TYR A 53 19.03 -12.18 3.55
N ALA A 54 19.27 -12.59 2.30
CA ALA A 54 19.93 -11.73 1.31
C ALA A 54 19.07 -10.50 0.98
N ALA A 55 17.76 -10.68 0.80
CA ALA A 55 16.83 -9.58 0.59
C ALA A 55 16.77 -8.61 1.79
N LEU A 56 16.72 -9.13 3.02
CA LEU A 56 16.77 -8.32 4.24
C LEU A 56 18.09 -7.53 4.34
N ARG A 57 19.24 -8.16 4.05
CA ARG A 57 20.54 -7.47 4.05
C ARG A 57 20.64 -6.39 2.97
N ASN A 58 20.06 -6.60 1.80
CA ASN A 58 20.04 -5.56 0.75
C ASN A 58 19.24 -4.33 1.20
N LEU A 59 18.25 -4.54 2.08
CA LEU A 59 17.45 -3.49 2.70
C LEU A 59 18.08 -2.96 4.01
N ALA A 60 19.28 -3.40 4.41
CA ALA A 60 19.89 -3.02 5.69
C ALA A 60 19.97 -1.50 5.92
N HIS A 61 20.22 -0.71 4.88
CA HIS A 61 20.24 0.76 4.95
C HIS A 61 18.86 1.38 5.29
N SER A 62 17.76 0.62 5.15
CA SER A 62 16.39 1.06 5.45
C SER A 62 15.89 0.66 6.85
N TRP A 63 16.52 -0.32 7.52
CA TRP A 63 16.08 -0.83 8.82
C TRP A 63 17.18 -0.91 9.91
N VAL A 64 18.46 -0.97 9.58
CA VAL A 64 19.56 -1.02 10.58
C VAL A 64 19.71 0.34 11.27
N GLY A 65 19.51 0.36 12.59
CA GLY A 65 19.65 1.56 13.43
C GLY A 65 18.37 2.39 13.60
N LYS A 66 17.25 2.00 12.96
CA LYS A 66 15.92 2.48 13.32
C LYS A 66 15.35 1.55 14.39
N GLU A 67 14.83 2.10 15.49
CA GLU A 67 14.04 1.31 16.43
C GLU A 67 12.90 0.64 15.65
N ALA A 68 12.69 -0.66 15.86
CA ALA A 68 11.43 -1.29 15.47
C ALA A 68 10.33 -0.42 16.06
N THR A 69 9.52 0.21 15.20
CA THR A 69 8.49 1.13 15.65
C THR A 69 7.46 0.34 16.46
N HIS A 70 7.68 0.26 17.78
CA HIS A 70 6.72 -0.17 18.79
C HIS A 70 5.79 0.98 19.23
N GLY A 71 5.82 2.11 18.51
CA GLY A 71 4.76 3.10 18.56
C GLY A 71 3.63 2.66 17.62
N PRO A 72 2.36 3.01 17.90
CA PRO A 72 1.28 2.79 16.95
C PRO A 72 1.53 3.74 15.78
N VAL A 73 2.37 3.34 14.83
CA VAL A 73 2.10 3.66 13.44
C VAL A 73 0.66 3.19 13.27
N ARG A 74 -0.26 4.12 13.02
CA ARG A 74 -1.68 3.81 12.81
C ARG A 74 -1.86 3.08 11.46
N HIS A 75 -0.97 2.14 11.15
CA HIS A 75 -1.21 1.15 10.13
C HIS A 75 -2.43 0.35 10.54
N LEU A 76 -3.29 0.18 9.55
CA LEU A 76 -4.51 -0.51 9.79
C LEU A 76 -4.21 -1.97 10.12
N GLY A 77 -4.61 -2.45 11.30
CA GLY A 77 -4.45 -3.87 11.65
C GLY A 77 -5.10 -4.76 10.58
N PHE A 78 -4.41 -5.83 10.16
CA PHE A 78 -4.75 -6.59 8.94
C PHE A 78 -6.20 -7.04 8.83
N ALA A 79 -6.81 -7.48 9.93
CA ALA A 79 -8.23 -7.88 9.94
C ALA A 79 -9.15 -6.71 9.52
N ARG A 80 -8.81 -5.49 9.93
CA ARG A 80 -9.54 -4.30 9.52
C ARG A 80 -9.25 -3.90 8.08
N ALA A 81 -8.01 -4.08 7.61
CA ALA A 81 -7.69 -3.83 6.20
C ALA A 81 -8.44 -4.80 5.28
N ALA A 82 -8.47 -6.10 5.61
CA ALA A 82 -9.22 -7.09 4.85
C ALA A 82 -10.74 -6.76 4.79
N ASP A 83 -11.34 -6.37 5.91
CA ASP A 83 -12.75 -5.96 5.96
C ASP A 83 -13.02 -4.71 5.12
N VAL A 84 -12.13 -3.71 5.17
CA VAL A 84 -12.21 -2.50 4.33
C VAL A 84 -12.14 -2.86 2.85
N LEU A 85 -11.19 -3.70 2.46
CA LEU A 85 -10.98 -4.12 1.07
C LEU A 85 -12.17 -4.92 0.51
N GLU A 86 -12.86 -5.70 1.35
CA GLU A 86 -14.02 -6.49 0.96
C GLU A 86 -15.30 -5.65 0.83
N ARG A 87 -15.46 -4.64 1.68
CA ARG A 87 -16.68 -3.81 1.71
C ARG A 87 -16.68 -2.67 0.70
N ASN A 88 -15.50 -2.20 0.31
CA ASN A 88 -15.37 -1.02 -0.55
C ASN A 88 -14.95 -1.43 -1.97
N ALA A 89 -15.78 -1.09 -2.95
CA ALA A 89 -15.46 -1.30 -4.36
C ALA A 89 -14.74 -0.08 -4.91
N VAL A 90 -13.47 -0.26 -5.32
CA VAL A 90 -12.61 0.82 -5.80
C VAL A 90 -12.02 0.48 -7.16
N CYS A 91 -12.15 1.41 -8.11
CA CYS A 91 -11.45 1.37 -9.38
C CYS A 91 -10.24 2.31 -9.32
N LEU A 92 -9.05 1.77 -9.55
CA LEU A 92 -7.79 2.51 -9.61
C LEU A 92 -7.44 2.77 -11.08
N PHE A 93 -7.13 4.01 -11.42
CA PHE A 93 -6.79 4.38 -12.79
C PHE A 93 -5.58 5.32 -12.82
N GLY A 94 -4.58 5.00 -13.65
CA GLY A 94 -3.41 5.86 -13.89
C GLY A 94 -3.48 6.52 -15.27
N THR A 95 -3.09 7.78 -15.40
CA THR A 95 -3.11 8.50 -16.68
C THR A 95 -1.92 8.22 -17.58
N ASP A 96 -0.82 7.73 -17.02
CA ASP A 96 0.41 7.38 -17.74
C ASP A 96 0.91 5.98 -17.35
N GLU A 97 1.96 5.50 -18.03
CA GLU A 97 2.52 4.18 -17.79
C GLU A 97 2.97 3.97 -16.33
N PHE A 98 3.59 4.99 -15.72
CA PHE A 98 4.07 4.89 -14.35
C PHE A 98 2.93 4.87 -13.33
N SER A 99 1.97 5.80 -13.44
CA SER A 99 0.80 5.81 -12.55
C SER A 99 -0.07 4.56 -12.73
N ARG A 100 -0.17 3.99 -13.95
CA ARG A 100 -0.81 2.68 -14.17
C ARG A 100 -0.08 1.54 -13.45
N SER A 101 1.26 1.54 -13.45
CA SER A 101 2.06 0.58 -12.68
C SER A 101 1.78 0.68 -11.17
N VAL A 102 1.67 1.90 -10.63
CA VAL A 102 1.29 2.13 -9.22
C VAL A 102 -0.12 1.57 -8.94
N ALA A 103 -1.11 1.92 -9.77
CA ALA A 103 -2.49 1.45 -9.62
C ALA A 103 -2.60 -0.09 -9.69
N SER A 104 -1.89 -0.73 -10.64
CA SER A 104 -1.87 -2.19 -10.76
C SER A 104 -1.26 -2.86 -9.53
N ARG A 105 -0.16 -2.32 -9.00
CA ARG A 105 0.48 -2.82 -7.77
C ARG A 105 -0.42 -2.70 -6.55
N MET A 106 -1.15 -1.59 -6.41
CA MET A 106 -2.15 -1.40 -5.36
C MET A 106 -3.25 -2.47 -5.43
N SER A 107 -3.79 -2.74 -6.63
CA SER A 107 -4.80 -3.80 -6.83
C SER A 107 -4.24 -5.18 -6.48
N ASN A 108 -3.04 -5.52 -6.97
CA ASN A 108 -2.38 -6.79 -6.64
C ASN A 108 -2.14 -6.96 -5.13
N LEU A 109 -1.67 -5.92 -4.45
CA LEU A 109 -1.43 -5.93 -3.00
C LEU A 109 -2.75 -6.09 -2.21
N SER A 110 -3.84 -5.49 -2.68
CA SER A 110 -5.16 -5.65 -2.07
C SER A 110 -5.66 -7.09 -2.16
N VAL A 111 -5.55 -7.72 -3.33
CA VAL A 111 -5.96 -9.12 -3.56
C VAL A 111 -5.06 -10.08 -2.78
N ALA A 112 -3.76 -9.78 -2.68
CA ALA A 112 -2.83 -10.55 -1.85
C ALA A 112 -3.17 -10.46 -0.35
N THR A 113 -3.75 -9.33 0.09
CA THR A 113 -4.18 -9.12 1.48
C THR A 113 -5.53 -9.79 1.76
N ASN A 114 -6.48 -9.70 0.83
CA ASN A 114 -7.78 -10.36 0.89
C ASN A 114 -8.20 -10.79 -0.52
N PRO A 115 -8.34 -12.09 -0.83
CA PRO A 115 -8.82 -12.56 -2.13
C PRO A 115 -10.22 -12.05 -2.50
N ALA A 116 -11.03 -11.64 -1.52
CA ALA A 116 -12.35 -11.03 -1.72
C ALA A 116 -12.30 -9.50 -1.88
N ALA A 117 -11.10 -8.90 -1.95
CA ALA A 117 -10.92 -7.47 -2.17
C ALA A 117 -11.61 -7.02 -3.47
N LYS A 118 -12.32 -5.88 -3.41
CA LYS A 118 -13.03 -5.30 -4.55
C LYS A 118 -12.28 -4.10 -5.14
N ILE A 119 -10.95 -4.13 -5.08
CA ILE A 119 -10.08 -3.10 -5.65
C ILE A 119 -9.48 -3.59 -6.96
N ILE A 120 -9.85 -2.95 -8.05
CA ILE A 120 -9.39 -3.29 -9.41
C ILE A 120 -8.60 -2.14 -10.02
N SER A 121 -7.62 -2.45 -10.85
CA SER A 121 -6.97 -1.45 -11.71
C SER A 121 -7.52 -1.52 -13.13
N ALA A 122 -7.75 -0.37 -13.77
CA ALA A 122 -8.17 -0.27 -15.16
C ALA A 122 -7.05 0.29 -16.05
N ASP A 123 -6.86 -0.30 -17.23
CA ASP A 123 -5.93 0.21 -18.25
C ASP A 123 -6.55 1.36 -19.07
N SER A 124 -7.88 1.36 -19.20
CA SER A 124 -8.67 2.37 -19.90
C SER A 124 -10.04 2.51 -19.25
N LEU A 125 -10.60 3.72 -19.27
CA LEU A 125 -11.95 4.03 -18.79
C LEU A 125 -12.98 4.09 -19.94
N SER A 126 -12.73 3.38 -21.04
CA SER A 126 -13.64 3.33 -22.20
C SER A 126 -15.04 2.81 -21.84
N VAL A 127 -15.11 1.95 -20.83
CA VAL A 127 -16.34 1.59 -20.13
C VAL A 127 -16.20 2.14 -18.71
N PRO A 128 -17.10 3.02 -18.25
CA PRO A 128 -17.04 3.50 -16.89
C PRO A 128 -17.21 2.31 -15.93
N PRO A 129 -16.46 2.24 -14.82
CA PRO A 129 -16.74 1.27 -13.77
C PRO A 129 -18.18 1.49 -13.25
N ASP A 130 -18.73 0.46 -12.62
CA ASP A 130 -20.08 0.49 -12.05
C ASP A 130 -20.28 1.77 -11.21
N GLU A 131 -21.46 2.39 -11.30
CA GLU A 131 -21.79 3.64 -10.59
C GLU A 131 -21.63 3.53 -9.06
N SER A 132 -21.66 2.30 -8.54
CA SER A 132 -21.41 1.97 -7.13
C SER A 132 -19.92 1.97 -6.74
N MET A 133 -18.99 2.02 -7.70
CA MET A 133 -17.55 2.00 -7.45
C MET A 133 -16.98 3.41 -7.31
N MET A 134 -16.11 3.56 -6.33
CA MET A 134 -15.31 4.76 -6.17
C MET A 134 -14.12 4.75 -7.13
N LEU A 135 -13.92 5.84 -7.85
CA LEU A 135 -12.79 6.01 -8.76
C LEU A 135 -11.65 6.75 -8.08
N VAL A 136 -10.46 6.16 -8.05
CA VAL A 136 -9.23 6.80 -7.59
C VAL A 136 -8.30 6.98 -8.78
N HIS A 137 -8.14 8.23 -9.21
CA HIS A 137 -7.20 8.62 -10.25
C HIS A 137 -5.81 8.82 -9.64
N VAL A 138 -4.80 8.16 -10.19
CA VAL A 138 -3.39 8.37 -9.84
C VAL A 138 -2.74 9.18 -10.95
N LEU A 139 -2.25 10.37 -10.61
CA LEU A 139 -1.75 11.37 -11.54
C LEU A 139 -0.29 11.71 -11.25
N LEU A 140 0.45 12.13 -12.27
CA LEU A 140 1.77 12.76 -12.12
C LEU A 140 1.76 14.28 -12.38
N SER A 141 0.66 14.79 -12.93
CA SER A 141 0.51 16.20 -13.28
C SER A 141 -0.85 16.69 -12.83
N ALA A 142 -0.87 17.78 -12.06
CA ALA A 142 -2.11 18.42 -11.63
C ALA A 142 -2.97 18.92 -12.81
N LYS A 143 -2.38 19.09 -14.00
CA LYS A 143 -3.12 19.49 -15.21
C LYS A 143 -4.05 18.39 -15.73
N ASP A 144 -3.78 17.15 -15.35
CA ASP A 144 -4.59 16.00 -15.73
C ASP A 144 -5.74 15.76 -14.74
N ALA A 145 -5.84 16.58 -13.69
CA ALA A 145 -6.93 16.53 -12.73
C ALA A 145 -8.22 17.10 -13.34
N GLU A 146 -9.32 16.39 -13.13
CA GLU A 146 -10.64 16.80 -13.59
C GLU A 146 -11.21 17.91 -12.70
N ALA A 147 -11.80 18.94 -13.30
CA ALA A 147 -12.40 20.04 -12.56
C ALA A 147 -13.57 19.56 -11.70
N GLY A 148 -13.58 19.96 -10.42
CA GLY A 148 -14.60 19.55 -9.45
C GLY A 148 -14.34 18.20 -8.78
N VAL A 149 -13.32 17.44 -9.22
CA VAL A 149 -12.86 16.25 -8.52
C VAL A 149 -11.83 16.65 -7.46
N PRO A 150 -11.98 16.22 -6.19
CA PRO A 150 -10.99 16.49 -5.15
C PRO A 150 -9.60 15.98 -5.55
N LEU A 151 -8.58 16.85 -5.45
CA LEU A 151 -7.19 16.53 -5.73
C LEU A 151 -6.39 16.47 -4.43
N VAL A 152 -5.79 15.32 -4.16
CA VAL A 152 -4.98 15.05 -2.96
C VAL A 152 -3.52 14.91 -3.38
N SER A 153 -2.63 15.71 -2.79
CA SER A 153 -1.18 15.48 -2.99
C SER A 153 -0.76 14.17 -2.34
N TYR A 154 0.14 13.39 -2.94
CA TYR A 154 0.76 12.28 -2.23
C TYR A 154 1.66 12.81 -1.09
N GLU A 155 2.31 13.96 -1.30
CA GLU A 155 3.32 14.48 -0.38
C GLU A 155 2.79 14.88 0.99
N ASP A 156 3.71 14.68 1.95
CA ASP A 156 3.51 14.33 3.36
C ASP A 156 2.69 13.04 3.55
N GLU A 157 3.42 11.92 3.63
CA GLU A 157 2.86 10.56 3.79
C GLU A 157 2.08 10.42 5.11
N ASP A 158 2.51 11.09 6.18
CA ASP A 158 1.90 10.98 7.51
C ASP A 158 0.48 11.58 7.54
N SER A 159 0.24 12.63 6.75
CA SER A 159 -1.07 13.27 6.64
C SER A 159 -1.91 12.76 5.47
N LEU A 160 -1.37 11.86 4.64
CA LEU A 160 -2.02 11.39 3.42
C LEU A 160 -3.38 10.74 3.68
N ALA A 161 -3.48 9.87 4.68
CA ALA A 161 -4.73 9.20 5.05
C ALA A 161 -5.82 10.20 5.47
N LEU A 162 -5.47 11.24 6.24
CA LEU A 162 -6.42 12.27 6.68
C LEU A 162 -6.93 13.11 5.51
N ARG A 163 -6.03 13.47 4.59
CA ARG A 163 -6.36 14.25 3.39
C ARG A 163 -7.22 13.43 2.43
N LEU A 164 -6.90 12.14 2.25
CA LEU A 164 -7.77 11.20 1.54
C LEU A 164 -9.15 11.11 2.19
N THR A 165 -9.24 10.92 3.51
CA THR A 165 -10.53 10.86 4.23
C THR A 165 -11.41 12.07 3.93
N SER A 166 -10.82 13.27 3.98
CA SER A 166 -11.52 14.52 3.70
C SER A 166 -12.01 14.59 2.24
N ALA A 167 -11.16 14.20 1.30
CA ALA A 167 -11.49 14.16 -0.13
C ALA A 167 -12.56 13.12 -0.46
N LEU A 168 -12.50 11.93 0.15
CA LEU A 168 -13.49 10.87 -0.02
C LEU A 168 -14.86 11.29 0.51
N ASN A 169 -14.92 11.98 1.65
CA ASN A 169 -16.18 12.51 2.16
C ASN A 169 -16.84 13.49 1.19
N VAL A 170 -16.06 14.40 0.59
CA VAL A 170 -16.56 15.30 -0.46
C VAL A 170 -17.00 14.51 -1.70
N ALA A 171 -16.21 13.52 -2.12
CA ALA A 171 -16.52 12.71 -3.30
C ALA A 171 -17.80 11.88 -3.15
N ARG A 172 -18.14 11.41 -1.94
CA ARG A 172 -19.35 10.61 -1.65
C ARG A 172 -20.65 11.38 -1.86
N GLU A 173 -20.62 12.70 -1.90
CA GLU A 173 -21.80 13.53 -2.19
C GLU A 173 -22.07 13.64 -3.71
N ALA A 174 -21.11 13.25 -4.55
CA ALA A 174 -21.26 13.26 -6.00
C ALA A 174 -22.06 12.06 -6.51
N SER A 175 -22.73 12.22 -7.65
CA SER A 175 -23.47 11.14 -8.32
C SER A 175 -22.60 9.96 -8.75
N TRP A 176 -21.30 10.19 -8.94
CA TRP A 176 -20.30 9.14 -9.13
C TRP A 176 -19.03 9.53 -8.34
N PRO A 177 -18.70 8.84 -7.23
CA PRO A 177 -17.63 9.27 -6.32
C PRO A 177 -16.24 9.10 -6.94
N ARG A 178 -15.49 10.19 -7.03
CA ARG A 178 -14.14 10.22 -7.59
C ARG A 178 -13.19 11.05 -6.73
N VAL A 179 -11.93 10.62 -6.66
CA VAL A 179 -10.82 11.40 -6.10
C VAL A 179 -9.61 11.27 -7.00
N SER A 180 -8.81 12.33 -7.09
CA SER A 180 -7.51 12.32 -7.75
C SER A 180 -6.39 12.41 -6.73
N VAL A 181 -5.33 11.65 -6.95
CA VAL A 181 -4.10 11.65 -6.15
C VAL A 181 -2.93 12.01 -7.03
N LEU A 182 -2.19 13.06 -6.64
CA LEU A 182 -1.02 13.56 -7.36
C LEU A 182 0.26 13.00 -6.74
N LEU A 183 0.94 12.10 -7.45
CA LEU A 183 2.26 11.61 -7.07
C LEU A 183 3.33 12.72 -7.21
N PRO A 184 4.40 12.71 -6.37
CA PRO A 184 5.46 13.73 -6.44
C PRO A 184 6.35 13.59 -7.67
N GLY A 185 6.34 12.42 -8.32
CA GLY A 185 7.15 12.11 -9.48
C GLY A 185 7.25 10.61 -9.74
N LYS A 186 8.17 10.22 -10.63
CA LYS A 186 8.43 8.81 -10.98
C LYS A 186 9.53 8.15 -10.15
N VAL A 187 10.20 8.95 -9.32
CA VAL A 187 11.36 8.54 -8.53
C VAL A 187 11.07 8.91 -7.08
N TRP A 188 11.20 7.93 -6.21
CA TRP A 188 11.19 8.12 -4.77
C TRP A 188 12.64 8.05 -4.28
N LEU A 189 13.12 9.13 -3.65
CA LEU A 189 14.53 9.29 -3.25
C LEU A 189 15.50 9.02 -4.43
N GLU A 190 16.40 8.03 -4.28
CA GLU A 190 17.33 7.57 -5.32
C GLU A 190 16.92 6.21 -5.91
N ALA A 191 15.68 5.79 -5.68
CA ALA A 191 15.20 4.48 -6.13
C ALA A 191 14.87 4.48 -7.63
N GLY A 192 15.06 3.32 -8.27
CA GLY A 192 14.59 3.13 -9.65
C GLY A 192 13.06 3.20 -9.77
N PRO A 193 12.50 3.32 -10.98
CA PRO A 193 11.07 3.49 -11.20
C PRO A 193 10.24 2.33 -10.62
N GLU A 194 10.71 1.08 -10.77
CA GLU A 194 10.02 -0.09 -10.21
C GLU A 194 9.87 -0.04 -8.69
N ARG A 195 10.95 0.32 -7.99
CA ARG A 195 10.96 0.46 -6.53
C ARG A 195 10.11 1.65 -6.08
N SER A 196 10.15 2.74 -6.83
CA SER A 196 9.34 3.93 -6.57
C SER A 196 7.85 3.64 -6.73
N ALA A 197 7.47 2.92 -7.79
CA ALA A 197 6.09 2.51 -8.01
C ALA A 197 5.58 1.56 -6.93
N GLN A 198 6.44 0.65 -6.46
CA GLN A 198 6.13 -0.24 -5.33
C GLN A 198 5.91 0.55 -4.04
N HIS A 199 6.80 1.48 -3.71
CA HIS A 199 6.66 2.34 -2.52
C HIS A 199 5.35 3.12 -2.55
N TYR A 200 5.09 3.84 -3.64
CA TYR A 200 3.87 4.62 -3.78
C TYR A 200 2.61 3.75 -3.68
N ALA A 201 2.63 2.54 -4.23
CA ALA A 201 1.49 1.64 -4.16
C ALA A 201 1.20 1.18 -2.73
N ILE A 202 2.24 0.83 -1.95
CA ILE A 202 2.09 0.39 -0.56
C ILE A 202 1.53 1.54 0.28
N THR A 203 2.16 2.71 0.23
CA THR A 203 1.75 3.87 1.04
C THR A 203 0.35 4.35 0.67
N LEU A 204 0.02 4.39 -0.63
CA LEU A 204 -1.32 4.77 -1.06
C LEU A 204 -2.39 3.77 -0.65
N LEU A 205 -2.12 2.47 -0.74
CA LEU A 205 -3.11 1.47 -0.34
C LEU A 205 -3.38 1.54 1.16
N ASP A 206 -2.36 1.70 2.00
CA ASP A 206 -2.54 1.83 3.45
C ASP A 206 -3.32 3.11 3.81
N ALA A 207 -2.96 4.24 3.19
CA ALA A 207 -3.66 5.49 3.40
C ALA A 207 -5.12 5.44 2.92
N LEU A 208 -5.38 4.77 1.79
CA LEU A 208 -6.73 4.54 1.26
C LEU A 208 -7.55 3.64 2.18
N CYS A 209 -6.96 2.53 2.66
CA CYS A 209 -7.64 1.64 3.59
C CYS A 209 -7.99 2.37 4.89
N SER A 210 -7.06 3.19 5.40
CA SER A 210 -7.28 4.03 6.58
C SER A 210 -8.41 5.05 6.35
N ALA A 211 -8.49 5.63 5.16
CA ALA A 211 -9.53 6.61 4.81
C ALA A 211 -10.92 5.98 4.62
N LEU A 212 -10.99 4.73 4.15
CA LEU A 212 -12.24 4.00 3.89
C LEU A 212 -12.82 3.29 5.13
N GLN A 213 -12.19 3.42 6.28
CA GLN A 213 -12.67 2.86 7.54
C GLN A 213 -13.93 3.55 8.10
N GLY A 214 -14.13 4.83 7.74
CA GLY A 214 -15.16 5.71 8.29
C GLY A 214 -16.48 5.67 7.54
#